data_AF-A0A1X7TD46-F1
#
_entry.id   AF-A0A1X7TD46-F1
#
_cell.length_a   1.000
_cell.length_b   1.000
_cell.length_c   1.000
_cell.angle_alpha   90.00
_cell.angle_beta   90.00
_cell.angle_gamma   90.00
#
_symmetry.space_group_name_H-M   'P 1'
#
loop_
_entity.id
_entity.type
_entity.pdbx_description
1 polymer ?
#
loop_
_entity_poly.entity_id
_entity_poly.type
_entity_poly.pdbx_seq_one_letter_code
_entity_poly.pdbx_strand_id
1 'polypeptide(L)'
;MYMNCVRRTGLEGRRAEQHKDIKNSSNKKLATWNKPIIHTVLLSLIVILLVGILCLLLAQFARDTTCTTGAIAQWTNDIVSKVNSNVTGSLPDFNEWASGNNTNFTELDKQILQTTRDSAQKLINIVTTLSNLQDTSTSTAGVADDILLIAQELLVLHNDSTALPTSCKEIKERQPNSPSGLYLLANTYTAYCNMGTLCGSGGGWTRLAYLDMSDATQNCPSGFRLYQSGGVRACGRNSSSGSGCVSVQFPSNGISYSQICGRVTGYQYSSPIAFFAGSNDINSYYVDGVSITHGSPRQHVWTLANGVTDTYFFLHPGLICPCSAGGSHAVPSFVGNHYFCESGNNAPDWIDILYTSDPLWDGQGCGSYESPCCNVTGIPLFHRDYGSNTTTDYIELRVCGSGGLSSVEDSPVSFYEIYVK
;
A
#
# COMPACT_ATOMS: atom_id res chain seq x y z
N MET A 1 53.69 55.22 1.20
CA MET A 1 54.30 56.19 2.12
C MET A 1 53.37 56.36 3.31
N TYR A 2 53.85 55.88 4.46
CA TYR A 2 53.50 56.25 5.84
C TYR A 2 52.04 56.49 6.27
N MET A 3 51.67 55.65 7.26
CA MET A 3 50.77 55.97 8.37
C MET A 3 50.85 57.44 8.80
N ASN A 4 49.72 58.01 9.18
CA ASN A 4 49.65 58.74 10.44
C ASN A 4 48.26 58.61 11.08
N CYS A 5 48.31 58.23 12.35
CA CYS A 5 47.22 58.01 13.29
C CYS A 5 47.38 59.08 14.37
N VAL A 6 46.31 59.79 14.76
CA VAL A 6 46.06 60.41 16.09
C VAL A 6 44.59 60.88 16.06
N ARG A 7 43.70 60.85 17.08
CA ARG A 7 43.54 60.16 18.38
C ARG A 7 42.30 60.81 19.06
N ARG A 8 41.42 59.98 19.65
CA ARG A 8 40.50 60.24 20.80
C ARG A 8 39.40 61.32 20.62
N THR A 9 38.17 61.22 21.15
CA THR A 9 37.48 60.49 22.25
C THR A 9 35.98 60.45 21.86
N GLY A 10 35.09 59.53 22.21
CA GLY A 10 34.92 58.65 23.37
C GLY A 10 33.43 58.71 23.80
N LEU A 11 32.91 57.58 24.31
CA LEU A 11 31.55 57.30 24.85
C LEU A 11 30.53 56.73 23.85
N GLU A 12 29.79 55.65 24.13
CA GLU A 12 29.91 54.54 25.09
C GLU A 12 28.80 53.53 24.69
N GLY A 13 29.10 52.22 24.73
CA GLY A 13 28.13 51.16 24.45
C GLY A 13 28.79 49.77 24.48
N ARG A 14 28.95 49.21 25.68
CA ARG A 14 29.51 47.87 26.00
C ARG A 14 28.63 46.77 25.35
N ARG A 15 29.16 45.81 24.59
CA ARG A 15 30.04 44.63 24.85
C ARG A 15 29.25 43.33 25.09
N ALA A 16 29.36 42.40 24.14
CA ALA A 16 29.64 40.97 24.28
C ALA A 16 29.32 40.29 22.92
N GLU A 17 30.31 40.09 22.06
CA GLU A 17 31.14 38.88 21.90
C GLU A 17 30.60 37.95 20.79
N GLN A 18 31.44 37.77 19.78
CA GLN A 18 31.19 37.02 18.55
C GLN A 18 31.81 35.63 18.74
N HIS A 19 31.01 34.57 18.59
CA HIS A 19 31.51 33.24 18.26
C HIS A 19 30.90 32.79 16.93
N LYS A 20 31.81 32.40 16.05
CA LYS A 20 31.62 31.94 14.68
C LYS A 20 31.08 30.51 14.73
N ASP A 21 30.01 30.20 14.01
CA ASP A 21 29.96 28.93 13.31
C ASP A 21 28.96 28.85 12.16
N ILE A 22 29.36 28.02 11.21
CA ILE A 22 28.91 27.84 9.84
C ILE A 22 27.83 26.75 9.78
N LYS A 23 26.73 26.95 9.03
CA LYS A 23 26.34 25.98 7.98
C LYS A 23 25.22 26.45 7.05
N ASN A 24 25.61 26.50 5.78
CA ASN A 24 24.81 26.50 4.58
C ASN A 24 23.81 25.34 4.52
N SER A 25 22.62 25.67 3.99
CA SER A 25 21.96 24.98 2.87
C SER A 25 22.55 23.62 2.47
N SER A 26 21.74 22.56 2.58
CA SER A 26 21.92 21.41 1.70
C SER A 26 20.58 20.77 1.33
N ASN A 27 20.11 21.19 0.17
CA ASN A 27 19.58 20.29 -0.85
C ASN A 27 20.44 19.02 -0.90
N LYS A 28 20.02 17.91 -0.28
CA LYS A 28 20.61 16.60 -0.57
C LYS A 28 19.79 15.92 -1.65
N LYS A 29 20.32 16.05 -2.86
CA LYS A 29 20.07 15.17 -4.00
C LYS A 29 19.92 13.72 -3.52
N LEU A 30 18.84 13.11 -4.00
CA LEU A 30 18.67 11.68 -4.20
C LEU A 30 20.01 11.06 -4.62
N ALA A 31 20.66 10.35 -3.70
CA ALA A 31 21.90 9.66 -3.99
C ALA A 31 21.56 8.39 -4.79
N THR A 32 21.72 8.51 -6.10
CA THR A 32 22.02 7.40 -7.01
C THR A 32 22.88 6.35 -6.30
N TRP A 33 22.35 5.13 -6.19
CA TRP A 33 23.15 3.97 -5.83
C TRP A 33 24.38 3.95 -6.74
N ASN A 34 25.56 3.99 -6.12
CA ASN A 34 26.84 4.03 -6.81
C ASN A 34 26.92 2.83 -7.77
N LYS A 35 27.00 3.09 -9.09
CA LYS A 35 27.35 2.09 -10.13
C LYS A 35 28.48 1.13 -9.72
N PRO A 36 29.51 1.54 -8.94
CA PRO A 36 30.50 0.62 -8.38
C PRO A 36 29.93 -0.53 -7.54
N ILE A 37 28.92 -0.28 -6.69
CA ILE A 37 28.42 -1.27 -5.71
C ILE A 37 27.61 -2.35 -6.42
N ILE A 38 26.78 -1.96 -7.38
CA ILE A 38 26.02 -2.90 -8.23
C ILE A 38 27.00 -3.73 -9.08
N HIS A 39 28.05 -3.12 -9.63
CA HIS A 39 29.09 -3.86 -10.33
C HIS A 39 29.85 -4.82 -9.43
N THR A 40 30.20 -4.45 -8.19
CA THR A 40 30.89 -5.36 -7.27
C THR A 40 30.02 -6.54 -6.83
N VAL A 41 28.71 -6.33 -6.60
CA VAL A 41 27.77 -7.41 -6.29
C VAL A 41 27.56 -8.33 -7.50
N LEU A 42 27.43 -7.75 -8.70
CA LEU A 42 27.31 -8.53 -9.94
C LEU A 42 28.59 -9.34 -10.22
N LEU A 43 29.77 -8.75 -10.03
CA LEU A 43 31.07 -9.43 -10.17
C LEU A 43 31.21 -10.59 -9.17
N SER A 44 30.80 -10.39 -7.91
CA SER A 44 30.86 -11.46 -6.91
C SER A 44 29.88 -12.59 -7.19
N LEU A 45 28.67 -12.29 -7.69
CA LEU A 45 27.73 -13.31 -8.17
C LEU A 45 28.28 -14.10 -9.37
N ILE A 46 28.91 -13.43 -10.34
CA ILE A 46 29.55 -14.09 -11.49
C ILE A 46 30.69 -15.01 -11.03
N VAL A 47 31.52 -14.59 -10.08
CA VAL A 47 32.60 -15.42 -9.53
C VAL A 47 32.05 -16.66 -8.82
N ILE A 48 30.99 -16.53 -8.02
CA ILE A 48 30.33 -17.67 -7.36
C ILE A 48 29.79 -18.66 -8.39
N LEU A 49 29.18 -18.16 -9.47
CA LEU A 49 28.62 -18.99 -10.55
C LEU A 49 29.73 -19.72 -11.33
N LEU A 50 30.86 -19.07 -11.59
CA LEU A 50 32.05 -19.68 -12.22
C LEU A 50 32.67 -20.77 -11.33
N VAL A 51 32.75 -20.55 -10.01
CA VAL A 51 33.23 -21.55 -9.04
C VAL A 51 32.28 -22.75 -9.00
N GLY A 52 30.97 -22.53 -9.01
CA GLY A 52 29.97 -23.61 -9.08
C GLY A 52 30.08 -24.45 -10.35
N ILE A 53 30.24 -23.82 -11.52
CA ILE A 53 30.45 -24.51 -12.80
C ILE A 53 31.76 -25.30 -12.79
N LEU A 54 32.84 -24.74 -12.24
CA LEU A 54 34.12 -25.44 -12.10
C LEU A 54 33.98 -26.68 -11.21
N CYS A 55 33.28 -26.58 -10.08
CA CYS A 55 33.00 -27.73 -9.20
C CYS A 55 32.18 -28.83 -9.91
N LEU A 56 31.19 -28.45 -10.73
CA LEU A 56 30.41 -29.39 -11.53
C LEU A 56 31.25 -30.09 -12.60
N LEU A 57 32.14 -29.35 -13.28
CA LEU A 57 33.07 -29.91 -14.26
C LEU A 57 34.09 -30.85 -13.61
N LEU A 58 34.60 -30.52 -12.43
CA LEU A 58 35.51 -31.39 -11.67
C LEU A 58 34.80 -32.66 -11.19
N ALA A 59 33.54 -32.56 -10.78
CA ALA A 59 32.72 -33.72 -10.42
C ALA A 59 32.41 -34.63 -11.62
N GLN A 60 32.21 -34.05 -12.82
CA GLN A 60 32.06 -34.80 -14.07
C GLN A 60 33.37 -35.47 -14.50
N PHE A 61 34.50 -34.77 -14.38
CA PHE A 61 35.83 -35.30 -14.70
C PHE A 61 36.25 -36.45 -13.77
N ALA A 62 35.83 -36.39 -12.50
CA ALA A 62 36.00 -37.47 -11.53
C ALA A 62 35.15 -38.71 -11.83
N ARG A 63 34.05 -38.58 -12.59
CA ARG A 63 33.23 -39.72 -13.06
C ARG A 63 33.84 -40.47 -14.23
N ASP A 64 34.59 -39.79 -15.11
CA ASP A 64 35.09 -40.39 -16.37
C ASP A 64 36.52 -40.96 -16.29
N THR A 65 37.25 -40.75 -15.19
CA THR A 65 38.66 -41.17 -15.12
C THR A 65 38.87 -42.31 -14.12
N THR A 66 38.72 -43.54 -14.59
CA THR A 66 39.35 -44.69 -13.92
C THR A 66 40.85 -44.68 -14.22
N CYS A 67 41.66 -44.66 -13.15
CA CYS A 67 43.12 -44.84 -13.12
C CYS A 67 44.01 -43.66 -13.56
N THR A 68 44.55 -42.89 -12.58
CA THR A 68 46.00 -42.67 -12.39
C THR A 68 46.22 -42.00 -11.02
N THR A 69 46.70 -42.76 -10.04
CA THR A 69 46.69 -42.41 -8.61
C THR A 69 47.88 -41.56 -8.11
N GLY A 70 48.76 -41.07 -8.99
CA GLY A 70 49.93 -40.27 -8.59
C GLY A 70 49.80 -38.76 -8.86
N ALA A 71 49.41 -38.39 -10.08
CA ALA A 71 49.43 -37.00 -10.53
C ALA A 71 48.26 -36.17 -9.98
N ILE A 72 47.11 -36.80 -9.73
CA ILE A 72 45.89 -36.12 -9.28
C ILE A 72 46.01 -35.70 -7.82
N ALA A 73 46.60 -36.51 -6.94
CA ALA A 73 46.79 -36.15 -5.53
C ALA A 73 47.69 -34.91 -5.37
N GLN A 74 48.76 -34.83 -6.17
CA GLN A 74 49.68 -33.71 -6.14
C GLN A 74 49.06 -32.43 -6.74
N TRP A 75 48.25 -32.56 -7.79
CA TRP A 75 47.50 -31.45 -8.38
C TRP A 75 46.40 -30.93 -7.46
N THR A 76 45.64 -31.83 -6.82
CA THR A 76 44.59 -31.46 -5.85
C THR A 76 45.19 -30.75 -4.63
N ASN A 77 46.32 -31.21 -4.11
CA ASN A 77 47.01 -30.52 -3.01
C ASN A 77 47.54 -29.13 -3.42
N ASP A 78 48.00 -28.97 -4.66
CA ASP A 78 48.45 -27.68 -5.18
C ASP A 78 47.28 -26.70 -5.36
N ILE A 79 46.13 -27.18 -5.88
CA ILE A 79 44.87 -26.42 -6.00
C ILE A 79 44.33 -26.04 -4.61
N VAL A 80 44.26 -26.99 -3.66
CA VAL A 80 43.77 -26.74 -2.29
C VAL A 80 44.68 -25.73 -1.58
N SER A 81 46.00 -25.83 -1.72
CA SER A 81 46.92 -24.83 -1.13
C SER A 81 46.75 -23.43 -1.73
N LYS A 82 46.51 -23.34 -3.05
CA LYS A 82 46.24 -22.07 -3.76
C LYS A 82 44.89 -21.47 -3.40
N VAL A 83 43.86 -22.30 -3.24
CA VAL A 83 42.53 -21.86 -2.79
C VAL A 83 42.59 -21.44 -1.33
N ASN A 84 43.25 -22.22 -0.46
CA ASN A 84 43.32 -21.92 0.97
C ASN A 84 44.12 -20.63 1.23
N SER A 85 45.24 -20.43 0.54
CA SER A 85 46.03 -19.19 0.63
C SER A 85 45.32 -17.96 0.02
N ASN A 86 44.55 -18.14 -1.06
CA ASN A 86 43.76 -17.05 -1.62
C ASN A 86 42.53 -16.72 -0.77
N VAL A 87 41.79 -17.69 -0.25
CA VAL A 87 40.54 -17.47 0.50
C VAL A 87 40.80 -16.91 1.90
N THR A 88 41.75 -17.47 2.66
CA THR A 88 42.08 -16.92 3.99
C THR A 88 42.74 -15.54 3.92
N GLY A 89 43.40 -15.19 2.81
CA GLY A 89 43.99 -13.87 2.59
C GLY A 89 43.06 -12.83 1.93
N SER A 90 41.92 -13.25 1.36
CA SER A 90 40.98 -12.34 0.64
C SER A 90 39.62 -12.15 1.31
N LEU A 91 39.34 -12.89 2.38
CA LEU A 91 38.21 -12.61 3.25
C LEU A 91 38.53 -11.37 4.12
N PRO A 92 37.68 -10.33 4.13
CA PRO A 92 37.84 -9.21 5.04
C PRO A 92 37.83 -9.67 6.50
N ASP A 93 38.65 -9.08 7.37
CA ASP A 93 38.52 -9.30 8.82
C ASP A 93 37.23 -8.64 9.32
N PHE A 94 36.18 -9.43 9.44
CA PHE A 94 34.88 -8.95 9.93
C PHE A 94 34.93 -8.44 11.38
N ASN A 95 36.00 -8.72 12.13
CA ASN A 95 36.23 -8.12 13.45
C ASN A 95 36.67 -6.64 13.36
N GLU A 96 37.32 -6.21 12.27
CA GLU A 96 37.61 -4.78 12.06
C GLU A 96 36.33 -3.97 11.87
N TRP A 97 35.33 -4.51 11.19
CA TRP A 97 33.99 -3.91 11.09
C TRP A 97 33.26 -3.80 12.43
N ALA A 98 33.63 -4.62 13.43
CA ALA A 98 33.00 -4.63 14.75
C ALA A 98 33.61 -3.61 15.74
N SER A 99 34.85 -3.17 15.54
CA SER A 99 35.53 -2.24 16.46
C SER A 99 35.31 -0.76 16.13
N GLY A 100 34.74 -0.45 14.97
CA GLY A 100 34.26 0.88 14.64
C GLY A 100 33.05 1.23 15.49
N ASN A 101 33.28 1.90 16.61
CA ASN A 101 32.25 2.40 17.53
C ASN A 101 31.37 3.47 16.85
N ASN A 102 30.51 3.05 15.92
CA ASN A 102 29.57 3.90 15.21
C ASN A 102 28.25 3.92 15.97
N THR A 103 28.08 4.95 16.79
CA THR A 103 26.91 5.25 17.63
C THR A 103 25.66 5.63 16.83
N ASN A 104 25.56 5.27 15.55
CA ASN A 104 24.56 5.79 14.62
C ASN A 104 23.89 4.71 13.75
N PHE A 105 23.90 3.46 14.18
CA PHE A 105 23.19 2.38 13.51
C PHE A 105 21.77 2.22 14.06
N THR A 106 20.81 2.09 13.15
CA THR A 106 19.42 1.75 13.48
C THR A 106 19.33 0.29 13.96
N GLU A 107 18.24 -0.08 14.63
CA GLU A 107 18.04 -1.47 15.09
C GLU A 107 18.04 -2.47 13.92
N LEU A 108 17.59 -2.04 12.74
CA LEU A 108 17.66 -2.80 11.49
C LEU A 108 19.10 -3.03 11.03
N ASP A 109 19.96 -2.02 11.13
CA ASP A 109 21.38 -2.16 10.76
C ASP A 109 22.09 -3.17 11.65
N LYS A 110 21.75 -3.22 12.95
CA LYS A 110 22.28 -4.23 13.87
C LYS A 110 21.85 -5.64 13.51
N GLN A 111 20.59 -5.83 13.12
CA GLN A 111 20.08 -7.13 12.67
C GLN A 111 20.79 -7.58 11.40
N ILE A 112 20.91 -6.71 10.40
CA ILE A 112 21.64 -7.01 9.15
C ILE A 112 23.10 -7.36 9.45
N LEU A 113 23.75 -6.60 10.34
CA LEU A 113 25.14 -6.85 10.73
C LEU A 113 25.28 -8.21 11.45
N GLN A 114 24.35 -8.55 12.33
CA GLN A 114 24.34 -9.82 13.05
C GLN A 114 24.12 -11.00 12.10
N THR A 115 23.12 -10.92 11.21
CA THR A 115 22.88 -11.96 10.20
C THR A 115 24.08 -12.13 9.28
N THR A 116 24.72 -11.03 8.86
CA THR A 116 25.94 -11.07 8.04
C THR A 116 27.09 -11.75 8.80
N ARG A 117 27.24 -11.48 10.11
CA ARG A 117 28.23 -12.13 10.98
C ARG A 117 27.98 -13.63 11.09
N ASP A 118 26.72 -14.02 11.32
CA ASP A 118 26.35 -15.43 11.48
C ASP A 118 26.60 -16.21 10.18
N SER A 119 26.28 -15.61 9.02
CA SER A 119 26.59 -16.16 7.70
C SER A 119 28.10 -16.25 7.43
N ALA A 120 28.87 -15.23 7.79
CA ALA A 120 30.33 -15.25 7.64
C ALA A 120 30.98 -16.33 8.52
N GLN A 121 30.51 -16.49 9.76
CA GLN A 121 31.02 -17.53 10.66
C GLN A 121 30.69 -18.94 10.14
N LYS A 122 29.49 -19.15 9.60
CA LYS A 122 29.13 -20.41 8.92
C LYS A 122 30.08 -20.68 7.75
N LEU A 123 30.40 -19.67 6.95
CA LEU A 123 31.35 -19.80 5.83
C LEU A 123 32.77 -20.15 6.31
N ILE A 124 33.26 -19.49 7.35
CA ILE A 124 34.57 -19.79 7.96
C ILE A 124 34.62 -21.22 8.48
N ASN A 125 33.55 -21.69 9.13
CA ASN A 125 33.46 -23.06 9.63
C ASN A 125 33.48 -24.08 8.48
N ILE A 126 32.84 -23.77 7.35
CA ILE A 126 32.89 -24.60 6.12
C ILE A 126 34.33 -24.66 5.59
N VAL A 127 34.98 -23.51 5.40
CA VAL A 127 36.35 -23.43 4.88
C VAL A 127 37.32 -24.17 5.79
N THR A 128 37.18 -24.00 7.11
CA THR A 128 38.03 -24.67 8.09
C THR A 128 37.82 -26.19 8.07
N THR A 129 36.56 -26.64 8.00
CA THR A 129 36.23 -28.07 7.87
C THR A 129 36.81 -28.66 6.60
N LEU A 130 36.68 -27.98 5.45
CA LEU A 130 37.29 -28.38 4.19
C LEU A 130 38.83 -28.41 4.27
N SER A 131 39.45 -27.44 4.95
CA SER A 131 40.91 -27.35 5.07
C SER A 131 41.52 -28.46 5.94
N ASN A 132 40.73 -29.05 6.84
CA ASN A 132 41.14 -30.13 7.72
C ASN A 132 40.92 -31.53 7.10
N LEU A 133 40.40 -31.60 5.88
CA LEU A 133 40.26 -32.86 5.14
C LEU A 133 41.62 -33.28 4.57
N GLN A 134 42.37 -34.06 5.34
CA GLN A 134 43.49 -34.83 4.84
C GLN A 134 43.03 -36.28 4.56
N ASP A 135 42.91 -36.61 3.27
CA ASP A 135 42.74 -37.96 2.70
C ASP A 135 42.00 -38.99 3.57
N THR A 136 40.66 -39.00 3.55
CA THR A 136 39.89 -40.23 3.88
C THR A 136 38.48 -40.20 3.27
N SER A 137 38.18 -41.19 2.44
CA SER A 137 36.97 -41.30 1.60
C SER A 137 35.63 -41.40 2.35
N THR A 138 35.65 -41.55 3.68
CA THR A 138 34.45 -41.74 4.52
C THR A 138 33.85 -40.44 5.06
N SER A 139 34.62 -39.35 5.15
CA SER A 139 34.11 -38.06 5.66
C SER A 139 33.34 -37.23 4.60
N THR A 140 33.46 -37.60 3.34
CA THR A 140 32.85 -36.90 2.20
C THR A 140 31.32 -37.01 2.14
N ALA A 141 30.71 -38.08 2.69
CA ALA A 141 29.25 -38.26 2.64
C ALA A 141 28.50 -37.38 3.65
N GLY A 142 28.98 -37.29 4.90
CA GLY A 142 28.36 -36.45 5.92
C GLY A 142 28.46 -34.95 5.60
N VAL A 143 29.60 -34.52 5.07
CA VAL A 143 29.79 -33.12 4.64
C VAL A 143 28.95 -32.80 3.40
N ALA A 144 28.76 -33.75 2.47
CA ALA A 144 27.88 -33.56 1.32
C ALA A 144 26.39 -33.44 1.73
N ASP A 145 25.95 -34.21 2.73
CA ASP A 145 24.59 -34.10 3.29
C ASP A 145 24.39 -32.76 4.00
N ASP A 146 25.37 -32.29 4.78
CA ASP A 146 25.32 -30.97 5.43
C ASP A 146 25.28 -29.82 4.40
N ILE A 147 26.06 -29.92 3.32
CA ILE A 147 26.03 -28.96 2.21
C ILE A 147 24.69 -29.02 1.47
N LEU A 148 24.14 -30.21 1.24
CA LEU A 148 22.85 -30.38 0.58
C LEU A 148 21.72 -29.79 1.42
N LEU A 149 21.76 -29.97 2.73
CA LEU A 149 20.78 -29.40 3.66
C LEU A 149 20.82 -27.87 3.64
N ILE A 150 22.03 -27.28 3.69
CA ILE A 150 22.19 -25.82 3.63
C ILE A 150 21.81 -25.27 2.25
N ALA A 151 22.12 -25.99 1.17
CA ALA A 151 21.71 -25.60 -0.19
C ALA A 151 20.17 -25.64 -0.33
N GLN A 152 19.50 -26.60 0.30
CA GLN A 152 18.04 -26.67 0.37
C GLN A 152 17.47 -25.51 1.19
N GLU A 153 18.06 -25.17 2.34
CA GLU A 153 17.66 -24.00 3.14
C GLU A 153 17.81 -22.68 2.37
N LEU A 154 18.93 -22.52 1.64
CA LEU A 154 19.17 -21.36 0.78
C LEU A 154 18.22 -21.30 -0.43
N LEU A 155 17.85 -22.46 -1.01
CA LEU A 155 16.86 -22.54 -2.08
C LEU A 155 15.47 -22.15 -1.58
N VAL A 156 15.08 -22.56 -0.38
CA VAL A 156 13.82 -22.15 0.26
C VAL A 156 13.80 -20.64 0.46
N LEU A 157 14.87 -20.06 1.03
CA LEU A 157 15.01 -18.60 1.21
C LEU A 157 14.99 -17.83 -0.13
N HIS A 158 15.60 -18.38 -1.19
CA HIS A 158 15.60 -17.78 -2.52
C HIS A 158 14.22 -17.85 -3.19
N ASN A 159 13.50 -18.96 -3.01
CA ASN A 159 12.16 -19.14 -3.56
C ASN A 159 11.12 -18.23 -2.86
N ASP A 160 11.23 -18.06 -1.54
CA ASP A 160 10.39 -17.14 -0.77
C ASP A 160 10.67 -15.66 -1.10
N SER A 161 11.93 -15.32 -1.42
CA SER A 161 12.36 -13.97 -1.82
C SER A 161 12.02 -13.62 -3.28
N THR A 162 11.73 -14.61 -4.14
CA THR A 162 11.42 -14.39 -5.56
C THR A 162 9.92 -14.47 -5.87
N ALA A 163 9.13 -15.08 -4.98
CA ALA A 163 7.68 -15.05 -5.07
C ALA A 163 7.17 -13.60 -4.93
N LEU A 164 6.50 -13.10 -5.98
CA LEU A 164 5.83 -11.81 -5.93
C LEU A 164 4.78 -11.83 -4.80
N PRO A 165 4.66 -10.74 -4.03
CA PRO A 165 3.69 -10.65 -2.95
C PRO A 165 2.26 -10.71 -3.51
N THR A 166 1.37 -11.41 -2.84
CA THR A 166 -0.04 -11.57 -3.21
C THR A 166 -0.89 -10.35 -2.87
N SER A 167 -0.47 -9.54 -1.88
CA SER A 167 -1.22 -8.39 -1.39
C SER A 167 -0.31 -7.30 -0.80
N CYS A 168 -0.84 -6.08 -0.66
CA CYS A 168 -0.15 -5.01 0.06
C CYS A 168 0.10 -5.34 1.54
N LYS A 169 -0.78 -6.15 2.14
CA LYS A 169 -0.62 -6.63 3.52
C LYS A 169 0.64 -7.46 3.67
N GLU A 170 0.85 -8.42 2.77
CA GLU A 170 2.06 -9.24 2.75
C GLU A 170 3.33 -8.41 2.53
N ILE A 171 3.28 -7.38 1.67
CA ILE A 171 4.40 -6.45 1.50
C ILE A 171 4.71 -5.74 2.81
N LYS A 172 3.67 -5.25 3.50
CA LYS A 172 3.84 -4.54 4.77
C LYS A 172 4.40 -5.44 5.88
N GLU A 173 4.02 -6.71 5.89
CA GLU A 173 4.53 -7.72 6.85
C GLU A 173 5.99 -8.07 6.56
N ARG A 174 6.35 -8.31 5.29
CA ARG A 174 7.74 -8.61 4.87
C ARG A 174 8.66 -7.38 4.99
N GLN A 175 8.13 -6.19 4.72
CA GLN A 175 8.87 -4.93 4.70
C GLN A 175 8.07 -3.82 5.43
N PRO A 176 8.17 -3.75 6.77
CA PRO A 176 7.41 -2.79 7.58
C PRO A 176 7.64 -1.32 7.23
N ASN A 177 8.81 -0.99 6.67
CA ASN A 177 9.19 0.38 6.27
C ASN A 177 8.80 0.73 4.82
N SER A 178 8.06 -0.14 4.13
CA SER A 178 7.55 0.13 2.78
C SER A 178 6.70 1.41 2.75
N PRO A 179 6.95 2.35 1.80
CA PRO A 179 6.13 3.55 1.63
C PRO A 179 4.83 3.24 0.87
N SER A 180 3.84 4.13 0.94
CA SER A 180 2.66 4.02 0.05
C SER A 180 3.08 4.26 -1.40
N GLY A 181 2.47 3.53 -2.34
CA GLY A 181 2.84 3.62 -3.76
C GLY A 181 2.28 2.48 -4.60
N LEU A 182 2.70 2.43 -5.87
CA LEU A 182 2.35 1.34 -6.78
C LEU A 182 3.31 0.15 -6.57
N TYR A 183 2.75 -1.03 -6.43
CA TYR A 183 3.48 -2.29 -6.25
C TYR A 183 3.00 -3.34 -7.25
N LEU A 184 3.93 -4.20 -7.68
CA LEU A 184 3.64 -5.37 -8.50
C LEU A 184 3.26 -6.56 -7.60
N LEU A 185 2.13 -7.21 -7.88
CA LEU A 185 1.62 -8.33 -7.09
C LEU A 185 1.67 -9.66 -7.87
N ALA A 186 1.43 -10.80 -7.19
CA ALA A 186 1.61 -12.19 -7.67
C ALA A 186 0.88 -12.55 -8.97
N ASN A 187 -0.14 -11.79 -9.36
CA ASN A 187 -0.84 -11.93 -10.64
C ASN A 187 -0.31 -10.97 -11.72
N THR A 188 0.89 -10.41 -11.54
CA THR A 188 1.57 -9.42 -12.39
C THR A 188 0.81 -8.13 -12.65
N TYR A 189 -0.29 -7.89 -11.92
CA TYR A 189 -0.98 -6.61 -11.94
C TYR A 189 -0.36 -5.65 -10.92
N THR A 190 -0.45 -4.36 -11.24
CA THR A 190 0.02 -3.29 -10.37
C THR A 190 -1.15 -2.77 -9.55
N ALA A 191 -0.97 -2.69 -8.23
CA ALA A 191 -1.96 -2.10 -7.33
C ALA A 191 -1.33 -0.97 -6.52
N TYR A 192 -2.14 0.02 -6.15
CA TYR A 192 -1.70 1.03 -5.19
C TYR A 192 -1.85 0.47 -3.78
N CYS A 193 -0.74 0.41 -3.06
CA CYS A 193 -0.69 0.04 -1.66
C CYS A 193 -0.64 1.28 -0.78
N ASN A 194 -1.59 1.41 0.13
CA ASN A 194 -1.46 2.35 1.23
C ASN A 194 -0.78 1.67 2.43
N MET A 195 0.44 2.10 2.72
CA MET A 195 1.28 1.59 3.80
C MET A 195 1.18 2.43 5.09
N GLY A 196 0.41 3.52 5.06
CA GLY A 196 0.03 4.32 6.23
C GLY A 196 -1.26 3.82 6.88
N THR A 197 -1.73 4.53 7.90
CA THR A 197 -2.98 4.22 8.59
C THR A 197 -4.19 4.57 7.73
N LEU A 198 -5.16 3.65 7.63
CA LEU A 198 -6.49 3.87 7.03
C LEU A 198 -7.56 3.22 7.92
N CYS A 199 -8.68 3.91 8.13
CA CYS A 199 -9.77 3.45 9.00
C CYS A 199 -9.30 2.97 10.39
N GLY A 200 -8.33 3.68 11.00
CA GLY A 200 -7.77 3.31 12.30
C GLY A 200 -6.87 2.06 12.31
N SER A 201 -6.71 1.35 11.18
CA SER A 201 -5.82 0.19 11.03
C SER A 201 -4.51 0.61 10.37
N GLY A 202 -3.40 -0.02 10.76
CA GLY A 202 -2.10 0.20 10.13
C GLY A 202 -2.07 -0.13 8.63
N GLY A 203 -0.93 0.09 7.98
CA GLY A 203 -0.76 -0.09 6.53
C GLY A 203 -0.99 -1.50 5.98
N GLY A 204 -0.76 -1.63 4.68
CA GLY A 204 -0.96 -2.88 3.94
C GLY A 204 -2.32 -2.94 3.23
N TRP A 205 -2.94 -1.79 2.99
CA TRP A 205 -4.23 -1.68 2.30
C TRP A 205 -4.04 -1.70 0.79
N THR A 206 -4.75 -2.57 0.08
CA THR A 206 -4.70 -2.66 -1.38
C THR A 206 -5.88 -1.92 -2.01
N ARG A 207 -5.62 -0.93 -2.87
CA ARG A 207 -6.68 -0.17 -3.55
C ARG A 207 -7.28 -0.98 -4.70
N LEU A 208 -8.59 -1.22 -4.65
CA LEU A 208 -9.35 -1.90 -5.71
C LEU A 208 -10.08 -0.93 -6.63
N ALA A 209 -10.53 0.21 -6.10
CA ALA A 209 -11.30 1.20 -6.86
C ALA A 209 -10.71 2.60 -6.66
N TYR A 210 -10.67 3.38 -7.74
CA TYR A 210 -10.29 4.77 -7.73
C TYR A 210 -11.02 5.53 -8.85
N LEU A 211 -11.56 6.69 -8.52
CA LEU A 211 -12.05 7.69 -9.45
C LEU A 211 -11.80 9.07 -8.83
N ASP A 212 -11.31 9.99 -9.64
CA ASP A 212 -11.17 11.39 -9.28
C ASP A 212 -11.53 12.24 -10.51
N MET A 213 -12.75 12.76 -10.53
CA MET A 213 -13.27 13.55 -11.65
C MET A 213 -12.73 14.99 -11.67
N SER A 214 -11.97 15.41 -10.65
CA SER A 214 -11.19 16.66 -10.72
C SER A 214 -10.04 16.53 -11.72
N ASP A 215 -9.54 15.31 -11.95
CA ASP A 215 -8.64 14.99 -13.04
C ASP A 215 -9.42 14.97 -14.36
N ALA A 216 -9.16 15.97 -15.20
CA ALA A 216 -9.79 16.12 -16.51
C ALA A 216 -9.55 14.93 -17.46
N THR A 217 -8.54 14.09 -17.19
CA THR A 217 -8.22 12.91 -18.00
C THR A 217 -9.07 11.68 -17.65
N GLN A 218 -9.70 11.66 -16.47
CA GLN A 218 -10.55 10.55 -16.05
C GLN A 218 -11.95 10.69 -16.66
N ASN A 219 -12.55 9.55 -17.00
CA ASN A 219 -13.88 9.46 -17.58
C ASN A 219 -14.79 8.64 -16.67
N CYS A 220 -16.10 8.85 -16.81
CA CYS A 220 -17.07 8.05 -16.08
C CYS A 220 -16.97 6.56 -16.44
N PRO A 221 -17.18 5.66 -15.46
CA PRO A 221 -17.22 4.23 -15.73
C PRO A 221 -18.27 3.87 -16.78
N SER A 222 -18.09 2.74 -17.46
CA SER A 222 -19.06 2.27 -18.45
C SER A 222 -20.47 2.20 -17.87
N GLY A 223 -21.45 2.71 -18.62
CA GLY A 223 -22.85 2.79 -18.19
C GLY A 223 -23.22 4.04 -17.37
N PHE A 224 -22.25 4.77 -16.85
CA PHE A 224 -22.48 6.05 -16.15
C PHE A 224 -22.51 7.21 -17.14
N ARG A 225 -23.30 8.25 -16.85
CA ARG A 225 -23.27 9.52 -17.59
C ARG A 225 -22.46 10.57 -16.84
N LEU A 226 -21.87 11.48 -17.61
CA LEU A 226 -21.19 12.66 -17.07
C LEU A 226 -22.19 13.76 -16.73
N TYR A 227 -22.16 14.21 -15.48
CA TYR A 227 -22.70 15.49 -15.05
C TYR A 227 -21.57 16.52 -15.07
N GLN A 228 -21.87 17.70 -15.61
CA GLN A 228 -20.93 18.80 -15.63
C GLN A 228 -21.66 20.13 -15.48
N SER A 229 -21.42 20.81 -14.35
CA SER A 229 -21.99 22.12 -14.04
C SER A 229 -21.12 22.80 -12.98
N GLY A 230 -21.07 24.14 -12.96
CA GLY A 230 -20.36 24.87 -11.90
C GLY A 230 -18.87 24.56 -11.74
N GLY A 231 -18.21 24.01 -12.78
CA GLY A 231 -16.82 23.54 -12.70
C GLY A 231 -16.65 22.13 -12.10
N VAL A 232 -17.74 21.51 -11.64
CA VAL A 232 -17.77 20.15 -11.11
C VAL A 232 -18.02 19.15 -12.25
N ARG A 233 -17.33 18.01 -12.17
CA ARG A 233 -17.58 16.81 -12.99
C ARG A 233 -17.93 15.66 -12.06
N ALA A 234 -18.98 14.91 -12.38
CA ALA A 234 -19.41 13.77 -11.59
C ALA A 234 -20.10 12.71 -12.48
N CYS A 235 -20.20 11.48 -11.99
CA CYS A 235 -20.68 10.33 -12.74
C CYS A 235 -21.92 9.76 -12.08
N GLY A 236 -23.05 9.77 -12.79
CA GLY A 236 -24.32 9.26 -12.28
C GLY A 236 -25.04 8.35 -13.25
N ARG A 237 -26.32 8.11 -13.00
CA ARG A 237 -27.15 7.19 -13.77
C ARG A 237 -27.42 7.73 -15.17
N ASN A 238 -27.37 6.86 -16.18
CA ASN A 238 -27.62 7.25 -17.56
C ASN A 238 -29.10 7.61 -17.83
N SER A 239 -30.04 7.09 -17.03
CA SER A 239 -31.48 7.29 -17.23
C SER A 239 -31.93 8.72 -16.88
N SER A 240 -32.54 9.41 -17.85
CA SER A 240 -33.24 10.69 -17.70
C SER A 240 -34.67 10.58 -17.17
N SER A 241 -35.06 9.42 -16.62
CA SER A 241 -36.35 9.14 -15.98
C SER A 241 -36.37 7.72 -15.43
N GLY A 242 -36.96 7.50 -14.26
CA GLY A 242 -37.24 6.16 -13.72
C GLY A 242 -36.29 5.64 -12.65
N SER A 243 -36.80 4.68 -11.89
CA SER A 243 -36.14 4.06 -10.76
C SER A 243 -35.15 2.99 -11.22
N GLY A 244 -34.00 2.90 -10.56
CA GLY A 244 -32.99 1.89 -10.89
C GLY A 244 -31.57 2.29 -10.46
N CYS A 245 -30.63 1.41 -10.76
CA CYS A 245 -29.21 1.60 -10.45
C CYS A 245 -28.33 1.40 -11.67
N VAL A 246 -27.24 2.15 -11.73
CA VAL A 246 -26.07 1.83 -12.55
C VAL A 246 -24.97 1.26 -11.64
N SER A 247 -24.16 0.32 -12.10
CA SER A 247 -23.09 -0.26 -11.28
C SER A 247 -21.79 -0.46 -12.03
N VAL A 248 -20.70 -0.52 -11.25
CA VAL A 248 -19.36 -0.90 -11.68
C VAL A 248 -18.80 -1.89 -10.67
N GLN A 249 -18.15 -2.94 -11.16
CA GLN A 249 -17.52 -3.97 -10.35
C GLN A 249 -15.99 -3.86 -10.43
N PHE A 250 -15.35 -4.04 -9.28
CA PHE A 250 -13.91 -3.99 -9.10
C PHE A 250 -13.44 -5.37 -8.62
N PRO A 251 -12.73 -6.15 -9.46
CA PRO A 251 -12.25 -7.46 -9.04
C PRO A 251 -11.20 -7.33 -7.94
N SER A 252 -11.24 -8.24 -6.96
CA SER A 252 -10.20 -8.38 -5.92
C SER A 252 -8.86 -8.87 -6.49
N ASN A 253 -8.88 -9.42 -7.72
CA ASN A 253 -7.75 -10.08 -8.37
C ASN A 253 -7.14 -11.20 -7.51
N GLY A 254 -8.00 -11.94 -6.78
CA GLY A 254 -7.60 -13.06 -5.94
C GLY A 254 -7.07 -12.66 -4.56
N ILE A 255 -7.08 -11.38 -4.21
CA ILE A 255 -6.75 -10.93 -2.85
C ILE A 255 -7.84 -11.41 -1.90
N SER A 256 -7.43 -12.19 -0.89
CA SER A 256 -8.27 -12.52 0.25
C SER A 256 -8.25 -11.37 1.26
N TYR A 257 -9.42 -10.85 1.61
CA TYR A 257 -9.56 -9.71 2.52
C TYR A 257 -10.68 -9.94 3.54
N SER A 258 -10.56 -9.30 4.71
CA SER A 258 -11.63 -9.24 5.72
C SER A 258 -11.99 -7.81 6.13
N GLN A 259 -11.26 -6.81 5.62
CA GLN A 259 -11.58 -5.41 5.87
C GLN A 259 -11.75 -4.63 4.58
N ILE A 260 -12.70 -3.70 4.58
CA ILE A 260 -12.93 -2.75 3.49
C ILE A 260 -12.90 -1.34 4.09
N CYS A 261 -12.10 -0.45 3.52
CA CYS A 261 -12.01 0.94 3.93
C CYS A 261 -12.08 1.82 2.69
N GLY A 262 -12.83 2.92 2.74
CA GLY A 262 -12.89 3.80 1.61
C GLY A 262 -13.63 5.10 1.87
N ARG A 263 -13.69 5.92 0.84
CA ARG A 263 -14.40 7.19 0.83
C ARG A 263 -15.06 7.36 -0.53
N VAL A 264 -16.25 7.96 -0.53
CA VAL A 264 -16.97 8.36 -1.74
C VAL A 264 -17.44 9.79 -1.53
N THR A 265 -17.27 10.63 -2.54
CA THR A 265 -17.82 11.99 -2.57
C THR A 265 -18.72 12.13 -3.78
N GLY A 266 -19.92 12.63 -3.57
CA GLY A 266 -20.91 12.84 -4.61
C GLY A 266 -21.50 14.24 -4.58
N TYR A 267 -22.51 14.44 -5.39
CA TYR A 267 -23.31 15.66 -5.41
C TYR A 267 -24.77 15.31 -5.56
N GLN A 268 -25.65 16.16 -5.06
CA GLN A 268 -27.08 15.99 -5.22
C GLN A 268 -27.52 16.51 -6.60
N TYR A 269 -28.41 15.76 -7.25
CA TYR A 269 -29.13 16.23 -8.43
C TYR A 269 -30.64 16.11 -8.18
N SER A 270 -31.36 17.23 -8.27
CA SER A 270 -32.80 17.33 -8.00
C SER A 270 -33.17 16.87 -6.58
N SER A 271 -34.10 15.91 -6.44
CA SER A 271 -34.79 15.59 -5.19
C SER A 271 -34.64 14.16 -4.61
N PRO A 272 -33.42 13.64 -4.39
CA PRO A 272 -33.19 12.35 -3.72
C PRO A 272 -33.89 12.25 -2.36
N ILE A 273 -34.41 11.08 -1.99
CA ILE A 273 -35.26 10.89 -0.81
C ILE A 273 -34.65 9.97 0.26
N ALA A 274 -33.33 9.84 0.26
CA ALA A 274 -32.53 8.95 1.09
C ALA A 274 -32.88 7.46 0.90
N PHE A 275 -33.82 6.92 1.65
CA PHE A 275 -34.21 5.50 1.60
C PHE A 275 -35.62 5.32 1.08
N PHE A 276 -35.81 4.34 0.20
CA PHE A 276 -37.12 4.02 -0.34
C PHE A 276 -37.89 3.10 0.61
N ALA A 277 -38.90 3.63 1.31
CA ALA A 277 -39.67 2.93 2.35
C ALA A 277 -40.34 1.61 1.91
N GLY A 278 -40.47 1.36 0.59
CA GLY A 278 -41.06 0.14 0.03
C GLY A 278 -40.07 -0.95 -0.36
N SER A 279 -38.74 -0.72 -0.25
CA SER A 279 -37.76 -1.69 -0.72
C SER A 279 -36.79 -2.17 0.36
N ASN A 280 -36.86 -3.46 0.66
CA ASN A 280 -35.96 -4.18 1.55
C ASN A 280 -35.09 -5.21 0.81
N ASP A 281 -34.91 -5.03 -0.51
CA ASP A 281 -34.09 -5.90 -1.34
C ASP A 281 -32.78 -5.21 -1.71
N ILE A 282 -31.65 -5.81 -1.32
CA ILE A 282 -30.30 -5.35 -1.66
C ILE A 282 -30.07 -5.26 -3.17
N ASN A 283 -30.82 -6.01 -3.99
CA ASN A 283 -30.69 -5.99 -5.45
C ASN A 283 -31.49 -4.86 -6.10
N SER A 284 -32.42 -4.23 -5.37
CA SER A 284 -33.22 -3.11 -5.86
C SER A 284 -32.49 -1.75 -5.74
N TYR A 285 -33.19 -0.67 -6.11
CA TYR A 285 -32.84 0.73 -5.84
C TYR A 285 -33.31 1.19 -4.45
N TYR A 286 -32.98 0.44 -3.39
CA TYR A 286 -33.47 0.71 -2.03
C TYR A 286 -33.03 2.06 -1.44
N VAL A 287 -32.06 2.72 -2.07
CA VAL A 287 -31.45 3.99 -1.65
C VAL A 287 -31.32 4.92 -2.85
N ASP A 288 -31.53 6.21 -2.63
CA ASP A 288 -31.06 7.26 -3.52
C ASP A 288 -29.69 7.69 -3.06
N GLY A 289 -28.67 7.36 -3.86
CA GLY A 289 -27.30 7.44 -3.40
C GLY A 289 -26.44 6.29 -3.90
N VAL A 290 -25.44 5.93 -3.10
CA VAL A 290 -24.45 4.90 -3.42
C VAL A 290 -24.65 3.67 -2.54
N SER A 291 -24.75 2.50 -3.18
CA SER A 291 -24.72 1.19 -2.51
C SER A 291 -23.39 0.50 -2.81
N ILE A 292 -22.61 0.21 -1.78
CA ILE A 292 -21.37 -0.55 -1.86
C ILE A 292 -21.64 -1.97 -1.38
N THR A 293 -21.33 -2.94 -2.22
CA THR A 293 -21.59 -4.35 -1.94
C THR A 293 -20.43 -5.24 -2.39
N HIS A 294 -20.43 -6.50 -1.98
CA HIS A 294 -19.48 -7.50 -2.48
C HIS A 294 -20.16 -8.82 -2.83
N GLY A 295 -19.56 -9.54 -3.77
CA GLY A 295 -19.90 -10.94 -4.08
C GLY A 295 -21.23 -11.16 -4.78
N SER A 296 -21.49 -12.44 -5.07
CA SER A 296 -22.73 -12.94 -5.67
C SER A 296 -23.12 -14.26 -4.98
N PRO A 297 -24.20 -14.31 -4.17
CA PRO A 297 -25.21 -13.27 -3.98
C PRO A 297 -24.64 -12.01 -3.31
N ARG A 298 -25.26 -10.87 -3.63
CA ARG A 298 -24.83 -9.54 -3.18
C ARG A 298 -24.88 -9.45 -1.66
N GLN A 299 -23.78 -9.00 -1.04
CA GLN A 299 -23.67 -8.74 0.40
C GLN A 299 -23.40 -7.26 0.65
N HIS A 300 -24.02 -6.71 1.70
CA HIS A 300 -23.91 -5.29 2.04
C HIS A 300 -22.55 -4.93 2.65
N VAL A 301 -21.92 -3.86 2.16
CA VAL A 301 -20.73 -3.26 2.77
C VAL A 301 -21.10 -1.95 3.46
N TRP A 302 -21.57 -0.97 2.67
CA TRP A 302 -21.91 0.36 3.12
C TRP A 302 -22.95 1.01 2.21
N THR A 303 -23.76 1.91 2.76
CA THR A 303 -24.70 2.75 2.00
C THR A 303 -24.35 4.23 2.20
N LEU A 304 -24.33 5.02 1.13
CA LEU A 304 -24.23 6.48 1.23
C LEU A 304 -25.52 7.07 0.65
N ALA A 305 -26.44 7.48 1.51
CA ALA A 305 -27.78 7.95 1.15
C ALA A 305 -27.79 9.47 0.97
N ASN A 306 -28.64 9.95 0.07
CA ASN A 306 -28.77 11.37 -0.27
C ASN A 306 -30.17 11.87 0.09
N GLY A 307 -30.28 12.76 1.06
CA GLY A 307 -31.54 13.39 1.45
C GLY A 307 -31.89 14.58 0.56
N VAL A 308 -33.17 14.97 0.55
CA VAL A 308 -33.64 16.04 -0.36
C VAL A 308 -33.18 17.44 0.05
N THR A 309 -33.11 17.70 1.36
CA THR A 309 -32.71 18.97 1.95
C THR A 309 -32.24 18.77 3.40
N ASP A 310 -31.33 19.63 3.85
CA ASP A 310 -30.88 19.72 5.24
C ASP A 310 -31.75 20.67 6.10
N THR A 311 -32.67 21.39 5.44
CA THR A 311 -33.60 22.33 6.08
C THR A 311 -34.93 21.63 6.31
N TYR A 312 -35.31 21.48 7.58
CA TYR A 312 -36.51 20.73 7.95
C TYR A 312 -37.78 21.29 7.31
N PHE A 313 -38.43 20.46 6.50
CA PHE A 313 -39.74 20.73 5.92
C PHE A 313 -40.80 19.88 6.64
N PHE A 314 -41.59 20.50 7.53
CA PHE A 314 -42.63 19.90 8.39
C PHE A 314 -43.61 18.93 7.69
N LEU A 315 -43.68 18.94 6.36
CA LEU A 315 -44.62 18.14 5.58
C LEU A 315 -44.01 16.82 5.05
N HIS A 316 -42.69 16.62 5.11
CA HIS A 316 -42.04 15.49 4.45
C HIS A 316 -40.85 14.87 5.24
N PRO A 317 -41.05 14.40 6.49
CA PRO A 317 -39.99 13.75 7.28
C PRO A 317 -39.45 12.45 6.66
N GLY A 318 -40.19 11.89 5.69
CA GLY A 318 -39.81 10.76 4.87
C GLY A 318 -39.18 11.17 3.53
N LEU A 319 -38.45 12.28 3.45
CA LEU A 319 -37.56 12.59 2.30
C LEU A 319 -36.14 13.01 2.73
N ILE A 320 -35.94 13.27 4.03
CA ILE A 320 -34.66 13.68 4.59
C ILE A 320 -33.89 12.48 5.15
N CYS A 321 -32.64 12.70 5.51
CA CYS A 321 -31.81 11.67 6.08
C CYS A 321 -32.36 11.09 7.40
N PRO A 322 -32.29 9.76 7.64
CA PRO A 322 -32.79 9.14 8.87
C PRO A 322 -32.11 9.64 10.14
N CYS A 323 -30.86 10.08 10.04
CA CYS A 323 -30.09 10.66 11.14
C CYS A 323 -30.46 12.13 11.43
N SER A 324 -31.14 12.82 10.51
CA SER A 324 -31.51 14.23 10.70
C SER A 324 -32.55 14.37 11.81
N ALA A 325 -32.53 15.50 12.52
CA ALA A 325 -33.51 15.81 13.54
C ALA A 325 -34.93 15.87 12.93
N GLY A 326 -35.80 14.95 13.35
CA GLY A 326 -37.16 14.80 12.82
C GLY A 326 -37.28 13.84 11.62
N GLY A 327 -36.17 13.22 11.19
CA GLY A 327 -36.18 12.13 10.22
C GLY A 327 -36.90 10.91 10.77
N SER A 328 -37.77 10.30 9.96
CA SER A 328 -38.59 9.15 10.37
C SER A 328 -38.46 7.93 9.45
N HIS A 329 -37.54 7.99 8.49
CA HIS A 329 -37.34 6.93 7.51
C HIS A 329 -36.77 5.65 8.13
N ALA A 330 -37.35 4.52 7.73
CA ALA A 330 -36.84 3.20 8.10
C ALA A 330 -35.64 2.84 7.21
N VAL A 331 -34.49 2.61 7.85
CA VAL A 331 -33.31 2.04 7.19
C VAL A 331 -33.52 0.53 7.02
N PRO A 332 -33.33 -0.04 5.82
CA PRO A 332 -33.44 -1.49 5.62
C PRO A 332 -32.54 -2.26 6.59
N SER A 333 -33.06 -3.35 7.15
CA SER A 333 -32.38 -4.09 8.22
C SER A 333 -31.01 -4.63 7.83
N PHE A 334 -30.80 -4.95 6.53
CA PHE A 334 -29.51 -5.42 6.02
C PHE A 334 -28.43 -4.32 5.98
N VAL A 335 -28.83 -3.04 5.98
CA VAL A 335 -27.91 -1.89 6.06
C VAL A 335 -27.46 -1.68 7.51
N GLY A 336 -28.41 -1.73 8.44
CA GLY A 336 -28.17 -1.46 9.86
C GLY A 336 -27.53 -0.09 10.07
N ASN A 337 -26.41 -0.04 10.80
CA ASN A 337 -25.67 1.20 11.08
C ASN A 337 -24.55 1.50 10.08
N HIS A 338 -24.43 0.73 8.99
CA HIS A 338 -23.34 0.86 8.03
C HIS A 338 -23.75 1.79 6.89
N TYR A 339 -24.09 3.02 7.24
CA TYR A 339 -24.45 4.03 6.28
C TYR A 339 -24.00 5.43 6.69
N PHE A 340 -23.81 6.28 5.70
CA PHE A 340 -23.83 7.73 5.85
C PHE A 340 -25.04 8.29 5.11
N CYS A 341 -25.51 9.44 5.55
CA CYS A 341 -26.57 10.15 4.84
C CYS A 341 -26.28 11.66 4.94
N GLU A 342 -26.44 12.37 3.84
CA GLU A 342 -26.22 13.82 3.77
C GLU A 342 -27.08 14.40 2.64
N SER A 343 -27.40 15.68 2.69
CA SER A 343 -28.09 16.43 1.65
C SER A 343 -27.15 17.50 1.12
N GLY A 344 -27.14 17.70 -0.21
CA GLY A 344 -26.36 18.78 -0.84
C GLY A 344 -27.16 20.07 -1.02
N ASN A 345 -28.43 20.07 -0.60
CA ASN A 345 -29.35 21.20 -0.74
C ASN A 345 -29.67 21.84 0.61
N ASN A 346 -29.18 23.07 0.80
CA ASN A 346 -29.31 23.78 2.07
C ASN A 346 -30.47 24.80 2.05
N ALA A 347 -31.48 24.50 1.23
CA ALA A 347 -32.67 25.29 0.99
C ALA A 347 -33.94 24.42 1.08
N PRO A 348 -35.10 25.00 1.45
CA PRO A 348 -36.34 24.24 1.65
C PRO A 348 -36.96 23.73 0.35
N ASP A 349 -36.66 24.39 -0.77
CA ASP A 349 -37.13 24.01 -2.10
C ASP A 349 -36.00 23.34 -2.88
N TRP A 350 -36.37 22.52 -3.87
CA TRP A 350 -35.44 21.89 -4.79
C TRP A 350 -35.83 22.13 -6.25
N ILE A 351 -34.83 22.18 -7.11
CA ILE A 351 -34.98 22.33 -8.56
C ILE A 351 -34.07 21.34 -9.27
N ASP A 352 -34.32 21.10 -10.56
CA ASP A 352 -33.56 20.12 -11.37
C ASP A 352 -32.17 20.64 -11.77
N ILE A 353 -31.29 20.79 -10.79
CA ILE A 353 -29.89 21.19 -10.96
C ILE A 353 -28.94 20.21 -10.26
N LEU A 354 -27.67 20.28 -10.65
CA LEU A 354 -26.59 19.71 -9.87
C LEU A 354 -26.20 20.70 -8.76
N TYR A 355 -26.41 20.32 -7.51
CA TYR A 355 -26.02 21.12 -6.35
C TYR A 355 -24.52 20.94 -6.13
N THR A 356 -23.72 21.94 -6.52
CA THR A 356 -22.25 21.87 -6.51
C THR A 356 -21.60 22.57 -5.33
N SER A 357 -22.36 23.31 -4.51
CA SER A 357 -21.83 24.08 -3.38
C SER A 357 -21.52 23.22 -2.16
N ASP A 358 -22.19 22.07 -2.05
CA ASP A 358 -22.12 21.19 -0.89
C ASP A 358 -21.92 19.74 -1.35
N PRO A 359 -20.68 19.21 -1.32
CA PRO A 359 -20.40 17.83 -1.67
C PRO A 359 -21.01 16.85 -0.67
N LEU A 360 -21.58 15.75 -1.18
CA LEU A 360 -22.17 14.71 -0.33
C LEU A 360 -21.10 13.82 0.30
N TRP A 361 -21.41 13.38 1.51
CA TRP A 361 -20.73 12.38 2.34
C TRP A 361 -19.32 12.80 2.78
N ASP A 362 -19.09 14.10 2.89
CA ASP A 362 -17.85 14.67 3.42
C ASP A 362 -17.97 15.11 4.89
N GLY A 363 -19.19 15.15 5.43
CA GLY A 363 -19.50 15.54 6.81
C GLY A 363 -19.36 17.04 7.05
N GLN A 364 -19.48 17.86 6.01
CA GLN A 364 -19.38 19.32 6.05
C GLN A 364 -20.61 19.96 5.39
N GLY A 365 -20.75 21.29 5.51
CA GLY A 365 -21.88 22.00 4.87
C GLY A 365 -23.26 21.83 5.53
N CYS A 366 -23.38 20.88 6.45
CA CYS A 366 -24.66 20.47 7.03
C CYS A 366 -25.39 21.54 7.84
N GLY A 367 -26.68 21.70 7.53
CA GLY A 367 -27.62 22.52 8.27
C GLY A 367 -27.92 22.01 9.68
N SER A 368 -28.66 22.81 10.45
CA SER A 368 -28.92 22.54 11.87
C SER A 368 -29.66 21.23 12.14
N TYR A 369 -30.45 20.74 11.18
CA TYR A 369 -31.19 19.48 11.32
C TYR A 369 -30.37 18.27 10.88
N GLU A 370 -29.45 18.44 9.93
CA GLU A 370 -28.58 17.38 9.44
C GLU A 370 -27.27 17.23 10.24
N SER A 371 -26.97 18.18 11.13
CA SER A 371 -25.82 18.11 12.05
C SER A 371 -25.55 16.72 12.67
N PRO A 372 -26.55 15.92 13.13
CA PRO A 372 -26.28 14.59 13.65
C PRO A 372 -25.73 13.60 12.60
N CYS A 373 -26.10 13.76 11.33
CA CYS A 373 -25.60 12.95 10.22
C CYS A 373 -24.13 13.23 9.92
N CYS A 374 -23.69 14.47 10.10
CA CYS A 374 -22.33 14.89 9.78
C CYS A 374 -21.36 14.71 10.94
N ASN A 375 -21.90 14.56 12.16
CA ASN A 375 -21.13 14.26 13.35
C ASN A 375 -21.03 12.75 13.65
N VAL A 376 -21.30 11.89 12.66
CA VAL A 376 -21.13 10.44 12.80
C VAL A 376 -19.66 10.06 12.81
N THR A 377 -19.30 9.09 13.65
CA THR A 377 -17.92 8.60 13.72
C THR A 377 -17.49 7.99 12.39
N GLY A 378 -16.32 8.40 11.89
CA GLY A 378 -15.67 7.78 10.74
C GLY A 378 -15.83 8.54 9.43
N ILE A 379 -16.90 9.35 9.25
CA ILE A 379 -17.07 10.17 8.04
C ILE A 379 -15.84 11.08 7.84
N PRO A 380 -15.26 11.16 6.62
CA PRO A 380 -15.73 10.65 5.33
C PRO A 380 -15.28 9.21 4.98
N LEU A 381 -14.63 8.50 5.90
CA LEU A 381 -14.13 7.13 5.70
C LEU A 381 -15.12 6.09 6.25
N PHE A 382 -15.69 5.28 5.36
CA PHE A 382 -16.41 4.09 5.79
C PHE A 382 -15.44 2.94 6.07
N HIS A 383 -15.74 2.13 7.08
CA HIS A 383 -14.95 0.97 7.46
C HIS A 383 -15.86 -0.22 7.73
N ARG A 384 -15.63 -1.33 7.02
CA ARG A 384 -16.28 -2.60 7.27
C ARG A 384 -15.23 -3.63 7.67
N ASP A 385 -15.40 -4.22 8.84
CA ASP A 385 -14.53 -5.28 9.37
C ASP A 385 -15.34 -6.55 9.59
N TYR A 386 -14.99 -7.61 8.85
CA TYR A 386 -15.61 -8.93 8.94
C TYR A 386 -14.86 -9.86 9.92
N GLY A 387 -13.87 -9.33 10.66
CA GLY A 387 -13.06 -10.08 11.62
C GLY A 387 -12.18 -11.11 10.94
N SER A 388 -12.32 -12.38 11.32
CA SER A 388 -11.59 -13.51 10.74
C SER A 388 -12.19 -14.02 9.42
N ASN A 389 -13.40 -13.58 9.05
CA ASN A 389 -14.06 -14.03 7.84
C ASN A 389 -13.46 -13.32 6.65
N THR A 390 -12.82 -14.08 5.77
CA THR A 390 -12.19 -13.56 4.56
C THR A 390 -12.99 -13.93 3.32
N THR A 391 -12.90 -13.10 2.29
CA THR A 391 -13.46 -13.36 0.97
C THR A 391 -12.52 -12.86 -0.12
N THR A 392 -12.73 -13.34 -1.34
CA THR A 392 -12.06 -12.86 -2.57
C THR A 392 -13.07 -12.22 -3.53
N ASP A 393 -14.25 -11.87 -3.04
CA ASP A 393 -15.31 -11.26 -3.83
C ASP A 393 -14.86 -9.97 -4.53
N TYR A 394 -15.51 -9.64 -5.64
CA TYR A 394 -15.41 -8.28 -6.18
C TYR A 394 -16.12 -7.30 -5.24
N ILE A 395 -15.71 -6.03 -5.31
CA ILE A 395 -16.48 -4.91 -4.76
C ILE A 395 -17.33 -4.31 -5.87
N GLU A 396 -18.58 -4.02 -5.59
CA GLU A 396 -19.48 -3.32 -6.51
C GLU A 396 -19.89 -1.98 -5.91
N LEU A 397 -19.75 -0.92 -6.70
CA LEU A 397 -20.33 0.39 -6.42
C LEU A 397 -21.53 0.59 -7.34
N ARG A 398 -22.68 0.93 -6.75
CA ARG A 398 -23.92 1.20 -7.47
C ARG A 398 -24.39 2.61 -7.15
N VAL A 399 -24.70 3.41 -8.17
CA VAL A 399 -25.46 4.66 -7.98
C VAL A 399 -26.91 4.36 -8.30
N CYS A 400 -27.78 4.58 -7.32
CA CYS A 400 -29.19 4.24 -7.36
C CYS A 400 -30.05 5.49 -7.18
N GLY A 401 -31.27 5.43 -7.71
CA GLY A 401 -32.30 6.43 -7.47
C GLY A 401 -33.69 5.83 -7.69
N SER A 402 -34.66 6.26 -6.91
CA SER A 402 -36.05 5.82 -6.88
C SER A 402 -36.95 6.64 -7.82
N GLY A 403 -36.41 7.70 -8.42
CA GLY A 403 -37.12 8.75 -9.12
C GLY A 403 -38.18 8.24 -10.08
N GLY A 404 -39.35 8.87 -10.03
CA GLY A 404 -40.49 8.49 -10.86
C GLY A 404 -40.29 8.76 -12.35
N LEU A 405 -41.32 8.48 -13.15
CA LEU A 405 -41.30 8.71 -14.60
C LEU A 405 -41.21 10.20 -15.00
N SER A 406 -41.39 11.13 -14.06
CA SER A 406 -41.50 12.57 -14.31
C SER A 406 -40.44 13.44 -13.64
N SER A 407 -39.54 12.89 -12.82
CA SER A 407 -38.44 13.63 -12.19
C SER A 407 -37.16 12.81 -12.20
N VAL A 408 -36.02 13.48 -12.37
CA VAL A 408 -34.71 12.84 -12.37
C VAL A 408 -34.00 13.21 -11.09
N GLU A 409 -34.07 12.36 -10.08
CA GLU A 409 -33.19 12.45 -8.92
C GLU A 409 -31.92 11.63 -9.16
N ASP A 410 -30.77 12.11 -8.72
CA ASP A 410 -29.54 11.33 -8.82
C ASP A 410 -28.52 11.77 -7.78
N SER A 411 -27.52 10.91 -7.57
CA SER A 411 -26.41 11.19 -6.66
C SER A 411 -25.07 10.92 -7.37
N PRO A 412 -24.73 11.70 -8.40
CA PRO A 412 -23.53 11.46 -9.19
C PRO A 412 -22.25 11.56 -8.33
N VAL A 413 -21.34 10.60 -8.51
CA VAL A 413 -20.09 10.49 -7.76
C VAL A 413 -18.95 11.22 -8.50
N SER A 414 -18.21 12.05 -7.78
CA SER A 414 -17.04 12.76 -8.33
C SER A 414 -15.72 12.13 -7.88
N PHE A 415 -15.73 11.45 -6.74
CA PHE A 415 -14.55 10.82 -6.18
C PHE A 415 -14.92 9.52 -5.48
N TYR A 416 -14.09 8.49 -5.64
CA TYR A 416 -14.06 7.37 -4.71
C TYR A 416 -12.67 6.75 -4.64
N GLU A 417 -12.35 6.22 -3.47
CA GLU A 417 -11.24 5.30 -3.27
C GLU A 417 -11.68 4.17 -2.34
N ILE A 418 -11.46 2.92 -2.76
CA ILE A 418 -11.86 1.75 -1.98
C ILE A 418 -10.68 0.79 -1.87
N TYR A 419 -10.37 0.43 -0.63
CA TYR A 419 -9.26 -0.42 -0.25
C TYR A 419 -9.75 -1.68 0.46
N VAL A 420 -8.99 -2.77 0.31
CA VAL A 420 -9.19 -4.02 1.03
C VAL A 420 -7.92 -4.45 1.78
N LYS A 421 -8.07 -5.21 2.86
CA LYS A 421 -6.97 -5.72 3.67
C LYS A 421 -7.26 -7.07 4.31
#